data_AF-A0A168QAP9-F1
#
_entry.id   AF-A0A168QAP9-F1
#
_cell.length_a   1.000
_cell.length_b   1.000
_cell.length_c   1.000
_cell.angle_alpha   90.00
_cell.angle_beta   90.00
_cell.angle_gamma   90.00
#
_symmetry.space_group_name_H-M   'P 1'
#
loop_
_entity.id
_entity.type
_entity.pdbx_description
1 polymer ?
#
loop_
_entity_poly.entity_id
_entity_poly.type
_entity_poly.pdbx_seq_one_letter_code
_entity_poly.pdbx_strand_id
1 'polypeptide(L)' 'MDIGSVYNKIECIRIELNTLASIYGVDDKRVLMKSEQLDHIINEYFSKKIDECIEQINIMDK' A
#
# COMPACT_ATOMS: atom_id res chain seq x y z
N MET A 1 7.59 -9.72 -6.59
CA MET A 1 6.35 -9.08 -7.07
C MET A 1 6.79 -7.73 -7.59
N ASP A 2 6.53 -7.41 -8.86
CA ASP A 2 6.95 -6.14 -9.44
C ASP A 2 6.27 -4.95 -8.75
N ILE A 3 6.96 -3.81 -8.65
CA ILE A 3 6.46 -2.61 -7.96
C ILE A 3 5.18 -2.07 -8.58
N GLY A 4 5.03 -2.15 -9.91
CA GLY A 4 3.80 -1.77 -10.58
C GLY A 4 2.63 -2.68 -10.19
N SER A 5 2.91 -3.96 -9.93
CA SER A 5 1.90 -4.91 -9.46
C SER A 5 1.46 -4.64 -8.00
N VAL A 6 2.38 -4.18 -7.15
CA VAL A 6 2.07 -3.78 -5.77
C VAL A 6 1.27 -2.47 -5.76
N TYR A 7 1.66 -1.50 -6.59
CA TYR A 7 0.92 -0.25 -6.76
C TYR A 7 -0.52 -0.48 -7.23
N ASN A 8 -0.72 -1.33 -8.24
CA ASN A 8 -2.07 -1.68 -8.71
C ASN A 8 -2.93 -2.33 -7.61
N LYS A 9 -2.33 -3.17 -6.75
CA LYS A 9 -3.04 -3.73 -5.59
C LYS A 9 -3.47 -2.66 -4.59
N ILE A 10 -2.59 -1.69 -4.30
CA ILE A 10 -2.91 -0.56 -3.41
C ILE A 10 -4.11 0.21 -3.96
N GLU A 11 -4.11 0.53 -5.27
CA GLU A 11 -5.22 1.24 -5.91
C GLU A 11 -6.54 0.47 -5.86
N CYS A 12 -6.52 -0.84 -6.16
CA CYS A 12 -7.73 -1.67 -6.06
C CYS A 12 -8.31 -1.66 -4.63
N ILE A 13 -7.47 -1.88 -3.63
CA ILE A 13 -7.91 -1.93 -2.23
C ILE A 13 -8.42 -0.56 -1.77
N ARG A 14 -7.79 0.54 -2.22
CA ARG A 14 -8.24 1.91 -1.96
C ARG A 14 -9.64 2.18 -2.52
N ILE A 15 -9.90 1.78 -3.77
CA ILE A 15 -11.22 1.94 -4.41
C ILE A 15 -12.28 1.16 -3.62
N GLU A 16 -11.98 -0.09 -3.26
CA GLU A 16 -12.92 -0.89 -2.50
C GLU A 16 -13.14 -0.34 -1.09
N LEU A 17 -12.11 0.17 -0.41
CA LEU A 17 -12.22 0.81 0.91
C LEU A 17 -13.13 2.03 0.84
N ASN A 18 -12.93 2.91 -0.14
CA ASN A 18 -13.77 4.09 -0.36
C ASN A 18 -15.22 3.71 -0.68
N THR A 19 -15.41 2.64 -1.44
CA THR A 19 -16.75 2.11 -1.74
C THR A 19 -17.43 1.61 -0.47
N LEU A 20 -16.72 0.85 0.36
CA LEU A 20 -17.24 0.36 1.65
C LEU A 20 -17.55 1.51 2.61
N ALA A 21 -16.67 2.52 2.69
CA ALA A 21 -16.88 3.71 3.52
C ALA A 21 -18.10 4.52 3.07
N SER A 22 -18.33 4.61 1.75
CA SER A 22 -19.50 5.28 1.19
C SER A 22 -20.81 4.55 1.52
N ILE A 23 -20.79 3.20 1.53
CA ILE A 23 -21.99 2.38 1.78
C ILE A 23 -22.29 2.24 3.27
N TYR A 24 -21.27 1.96 4.08
CA TYR A 24 -21.43 1.54 5.48
C TYR A 24 -21.01 2.62 6.48
N GLY A 25 -20.36 3.69 6.04
CA GLY A 25 -19.75 4.71 6.90
C GLY A 25 -18.31 4.35 7.28
N VAL A 26 -17.53 5.38 7.61
CA VAL A 26 -16.10 5.26 7.91
C VAL A 26 -15.80 4.46 9.18
N ASP A 27 -16.76 4.40 10.11
CA ASP A 27 -16.62 3.70 11.39
C ASP A 27 -17.08 2.22 11.32
N ASP A 28 -17.58 1.74 10.18
CA ASP A 28 -17.96 0.33 10.04
C ASP A 28 -16.70 -0.55 10.21
N LYS A 29 -16.82 -1.59 11.03
CA LYS A 29 -15.73 -2.52 11.33
C LYS A 29 -15.05 -3.08 10.08
N ARG A 30 -15.81 -3.32 9.00
CA ARG A 30 -15.26 -3.83 7.73
C ARG A 30 -14.40 -2.78 7.04
N VAL A 31 -14.77 -1.51 7.12
CA VAL A 31 -13.96 -0.39 6.59
C VAL A 31 -12.67 -0.27 7.39
N LEU A 32 -12.74 -0.32 8.72
CA LEU A 32 -11.56 -0.26 9.59
C LEU A 32 -10.58 -1.42 9.34
N MET A 33 -11.07 -2.66 9.27
CA MET A 33 -10.21 -3.84 8.99
C MET A 33 -9.57 -3.76 7.60
N LYS A 34 -10.30 -3.22 6.61
CA LYS A 34 -9.80 -3.06 5.24
C LYS A 34 -8.79 -1.90 5.16
N SER A 35 -8.94 -0.87 5.99
CA SER A 35 -7.98 0.22 6.16
C SER A 35 -6.66 -0.29 6.71
N GLU A 36 -6.67 -1.10 7.77
CA GLU A 36 -5.45 -1.71 8.31
C GLU A 36 -4.73 -2.60 7.28
N GLN A 37 -5.49 -3.35 6.48
CA GLN A 37 -4.91 -4.14 5.38
C GLN A 37 -4.22 -3.27 4.33
N LEU A 38 -4.84 -2.13 3.97
CA LEU A 38 -4.27 -1.18 3.04
C LEU A 38 -2.97 -0.57 3.59
N ASP A 39 -2.97 -0.15 4.85
CA ASP A 39 -1.78 0.40 5.52
C ASP A 39 -0.63 -0.61 5.56
N HIS A 40 -0.92 -1.88 5.82
CA HIS A 40 0.12 -2.92 5.82
C HIS A 40 0.78 -3.08 4.45
N ILE A 41 -0.01 -3.10 3.38
CA ILE A 41 0.48 -3.25 2.01
C ILE A 41 1.26 -2.01 1.55
N ILE A 42 0.80 -0.82 1.94
CA ILE A 42 1.50 0.44 1.68
C ILE A 42 2.86 0.44 2.37
N ASN A 43 2.92 0.06 3.65
CA ASN A 43 4.17 -0.01 4.40
C ASN A 43 5.15 -1.03 3.80
N GLU A 44 4.65 -2.20 3.36
CA GLU A 44 5.49 -3.18 2.66
C GLU A 44 6.03 -2.64 1.34
N TYR A 45 5.20 -1.91 0.58
CA TYR A 45 5.62 -1.24 -0.65
C TYR A 45 6.71 -0.20 -0.41
N PHE A 46 6.52 0.67 0.59
CA PHE A 46 7.49 1.70 0.93
C PHE A 46 8.80 1.11 1.46
N SER A 47 8.75 0.09 2.30
CA SER A 47 9.96 -0.58 2.80
C SER A 47 10.80 -1.12 1.64
N LYS A 48 10.16 -1.87 0.72
CA LYS A 48 10.85 -2.42 -0.46
C LYS A 48 11.38 -1.34 -1.40
N LYS A 49 10.64 -0.23 -1.56
CA LYS A 49 11.09 0.92 -2.36
C LYS A 49 12.28 1.64 -1.75
N ILE A 50 12.34 1.76 -0.43
CA ILE A 50 13.47 2.35 0.29
C ILE A 50 14.71 1.47 0.12
N ASP A 51 14.57 0.15 0.27
CA ASP A 51 15.66 -0.81 0.09
C ASP A 51 16.26 -0.73 -1.33
N GLU A 52 15.42 -0.70 -2.37
CA GLU A 52 15.87 -0.50 -3.76
C GLU A 52 16.59 0.83 -3.99
N CYS A 53 16.17 1.91 -3.33
CA CYS A 53 16.83 3.22 -3.42
C CYS A 53 18.18 3.22 -2.69
N ILE A 54 18.29 2.55 -1.54
CA ILE A 54 19.55 2.44 -0.77
C ILE A 54 20.57 1.59 -1.54
N GLU A 55 20.16 0.49 -2.17
CA GLU A 55 21.04 -0.29 -3.03
C GLU A 55 21.59 0.53 -4.21
N GLN A 56 20.77 1.37 -4.84
CA GLN A 56 21.22 2.24 -5.92
C GLN A 56 22.21 3.33 -5.45
N ILE A 57 22.04 3.87 -4.24
CA ILE A 57 22.99 4.83 -3.65
C ILE A 57 24.34 4.14 -3.38
N ASN A 58 24.33 2.94 -2.82
CA ASN A 58 25.56 2.17 -2.53
C ASN A 58 26.33 1.74 -3.78
N ILE A 59 25.69 1.68 -4.95
CA ILE A 59 26.36 1.40 -6.24
C ILE A 59 27.02 2.66 -6.81
N MET A 60 26.51 3.87 -6.49
CA MET A 60 27.08 5.14 -6.97
C MET A 60 28.28 5.64 -6.16
N ASP A 61 28.48 5.13 -4.94
CA ASP A 61 29.59 5.48 -4.04
C ASP A 61 30.83 4.57 -4.21
N LYS A 62 30.92 3.82 -5.32
CA LYS A 62 31.94 2.80 -5.58
C LYS A 62 32.73 3.01 -6.87
#